data_AF-K0W7S1-F1
#
_entry.id   AF-K0W7S1-F1
#
_cell.length_a   1.000
_cell.length_b   1.000
_cell.length_c   1.000
_cell.angle_alpha   90.00
_cell.angle_beta   90.00
_cell.angle_gamma   90.00
#
_symmetry.space_group_name_H-M   'P 1'
#
loop_
_entity.id
_entity.type
_entity.pdbx_description
1 polymer ?
#
loop_
_entity_poly.entity_id
_entity_poly.type
_entity_poly.pdbx_seq_one_letter_code
_entity_poly.pdbx_strand_id
1 'polypeptide(L)'
;IEKVEGMRPYTPLELAGRNIYIREGCYLCHSQMIRPFRDEVERYGHYSLAAESMYDHPFQWGSKRTGPDLARVGGRYSNEWHVQHLANPRAVVPESIMPSYAFLKEQEVTVKDIGMDLKANEDVGVPYNDDMLANAEADMKAQADPNADTTALLARYPKAKVGDFDGDPARLTEMDALVSYLQMLGTLVDFSTYDDATGYR
;
A
#
# COMPACT_ATOMS: atom_id res chain seq x y z
N ILE A 1 3.79 -3.86 -21.44
CA ILE A 1 3.03 -3.30 -20.30
C ILE A 1 2.48 -1.97 -20.77
N GLU A 2 1.17 -1.78 -20.71
CA GLU A 2 0.53 -0.51 -21.06
C GLU A 2 1.11 0.61 -20.19
N LYS A 3 1.41 1.76 -20.80
CA LYS A 3 1.94 2.91 -20.05
C LYS A 3 0.76 3.60 -19.37
N VAL A 4 0.58 3.32 -18.08
CA VAL A 4 -0.35 4.10 -17.27
C VAL A 4 0.38 5.29 -16.70
N GLU A 5 -0.16 6.48 -16.96
CA GLU A 5 0.39 7.72 -16.44
C GLU A 5 0.15 7.80 -14.92
N GLY A 6 1.15 8.27 -14.17
CA GLY A 6 1.03 8.50 -12.73
C GLY A 6 1.43 7.34 -11.82
N MET A 7 1.88 6.20 -12.35
CA MET A 7 2.54 5.17 -11.53
C MET A 7 3.89 5.68 -11.00
N ARG A 8 4.13 5.47 -9.71
CA ARG A 8 5.39 5.74 -9.02
C ARG A 8 5.79 4.52 -8.18
N PRO A 9 7.08 4.37 -7.83
CA PRO A 9 7.47 3.35 -6.87
C PRO A 9 6.86 3.62 -5.48
N TYR A 10 6.81 2.60 -4.63
CA TYR A 10 6.38 2.74 -3.24
C TYR A 10 7.28 3.72 -2.49
N THR A 11 6.70 4.50 -1.59
CA THR A 11 7.52 5.22 -0.60
C THR A 11 8.24 4.21 0.31
N PRO A 12 9.26 4.63 1.06
CA PRO A 12 9.94 3.74 2.01
C PRO A 12 8.98 3.13 3.05
N LEU A 13 8.02 3.90 3.57
CA LEU A 13 7.04 3.42 4.54
C LEU A 13 6.01 2.46 3.91
N GLU A 14 5.54 2.77 2.69
CA GLU A 14 4.65 1.89 1.94
C GLU A 14 5.33 0.56 1.59
N LEU A 15 6.63 0.58 1.25
CA LEU A 15 7.40 -0.64 0.98
C LEU A 15 7.59 -1.48 2.25
N ALA A 16 7.90 -0.85 3.38
CA ALA A 16 7.96 -1.54 4.67
C ALA A 16 6.59 -2.17 5.03
N GLY A 17 5.50 -1.44 4.81
CA GLY A 17 4.13 -1.92 5.01
C GLY A 17 3.77 -3.10 4.12
N ARG A 18 4.21 -3.07 2.86
CA ARG A 18 4.09 -4.18 1.92
C ARG A 18 4.86 -5.40 2.38
N ASN A 19 6.07 -5.22 2.91
CA ASN A 19 6.87 -6.32 3.46
C ASN A 19 6.18 -6.93 4.69
N ILE A 20 5.54 -6.12 5.54
CA ILE A 20 4.71 -6.58 6.66
C ILE A 20 3.47 -7.34 6.14
N TYR A 21 2.76 -6.81 5.15
CA TYR A 21 1.63 -7.50 4.52
C TYR A 21 1.99 -8.92 4.04
N ILE A 22 3.18 -9.06 3.44
CA ILE A 22 3.72 -10.35 3.00
C ILE A 22 4.10 -11.22 4.20
N ARG A 23 4.82 -10.67 5.20
CA ARG A 23 5.23 -11.39 6.43
C ARG A 23 4.03 -11.98 7.16
N GLU A 24 2.95 -11.21 7.27
CA GLU A 24 1.72 -11.59 7.97
C GLU A 24 0.79 -12.52 7.17
N GLY A 25 1.15 -12.83 5.93
CA GLY A 25 0.39 -13.76 5.09
C GLY A 25 -0.97 -13.23 4.68
N CYS A 26 -1.17 -11.90 4.62
CA CYS A 26 -2.45 -11.30 4.26
C CYS A 26 -2.95 -11.77 2.88
N TYR A 27 -2.02 -12.06 1.96
CA TYR A 27 -2.28 -12.62 0.63
C TYR A 27 -2.96 -14.00 0.63
N LEU A 28 -2.93 -14.74 1.76
CA LEU A 28 -3.63 -16.03 1.89
C LEU A 28 -5.15 -15.87 1.95
N CYS A 29 -5.63 -14.67 2.33
CA CYS A 29 -7.04 -14.36 2.51
C CYS A 29 -7.53 -13.27 1.55
N HIS A 30 -6.66 -12.35 1.15
CA HIS A 30 -7.00 -11.18 0.35
C HIS A 30 -6.30 -11.24 -1.00
N SER A 31 -7.04 -10.94 -2.06
CA SER A 31 -6.45 -10.70 -3.39
C SER A 31 -6.22 -9.21 -3.61
N GLN A 32 -5.27 -8.90 -4.49
CA GLN A 32 -5.10 -7.57 -5.08
C GLN A 32 -5.19 -7.66 -6.61
N MET A 33 -6.31 -8.19 -7.13
CA MET A 33 -6.56 -8.26 -8.57
C MET A 33 -8.07 -8.32 -8.83
N ILE A 34 -8.63 -7.21 -9.30
CA ILE A 34 -10.04 -7.10 -9.66
C ILE A 34 -10.22 -7.60 -11.09
N ARG A 35 -11.13 -8.55 -11.29
CA ARG A 35 -11.40 -9.15 -12.61
C ARG A 35 -12.31 -8.24 -13.45
N PRO A 36 -12.23 -8.29 -14.80
CA PRO A 36 -13.04 -7.46 -15.70
C PRO A 36 -14.49 -7.97 -15.84
N PHE A 37 -15.14 -8.26 -14.72
CA PHE A 37 -16.56 -8.60 -14.66
C PHE A 37 -17.33 -7.46 -14.00
N ARG A 38 -18.54 -7.21 -14.47
CA ARG A 38 -19.37 -6.10 -13.97
C ARG A 38 -19.62 -6.17 -12.46
N ASP A 39 -19.87 -7.36 -11.93
CA ASP A 39 -20.11 -7.59 -10.50
C ASP A 39 -18.89 -7.30 -9.62
N GLU A 40 -17.69 -7.61 -10.13
CA GLU A 40 -16.43 -7.24 -9.47
C GLU A 40 -16.22 -5.73 -9.49
N VAL A 41 -16.52 -5.09 -10.63
CA VAL A 41 -16.36 -3.64 -10.79
C VAL A 41 -17.30 -2.88 -9.87
N GLU A 42 -18.56 -3.30 -9.77
CA GLU A 42 -19.54 -2.71 -8.86
C GLU A 42 -19.11 -2.84 -7.38
N ARG A 43 -18.42 -3.93 -7.01
CA ARG A 43 -17.98 -4.19 -5.64
C ARG A 43 -16.67 -3.49 -5.29
N TYR A 44 -15.67 -3.59 -6.16
CA TYR A 44 -14.28 -3.24 -5.88
C TYR A 44 -13.76 -2.05 -6.68
N GLY A 45 -14.52 -1.51 -7.63
CA GLY A 45 -14.08 -0.45 -8.54
C GLY A 45 -13.45 -1.02 -9.81
N HIS A 46 -12.79 -0.18 -10.62
CA HIS A 46 -12.26 -0.55 -11.94
C HIS A 46 -11.48 -1.90 -11.92
N TYR A 47 -11.48 -2.67 -12.99
CA TYR A 47 -10.67 -3.90 -13.02
C TYR A 47 -9.17 -3.56 -12.93
N SER A 48 -8.35 -4.46 -12.40
CA SER A 48 -6.92 -4.20 -12.23
C SER A 48 -6.21 -4.18 -13.59
N LEU A 49 -5.26 -3.26 -13.74
CA LEU A 49 -4.43 -3.17 -14.94
C LEU A 49 -3.05 -3.79 -14.68
N ALA A 50 -2.43 -4.39 -15.69
CA ALA A 50 -1.10 -4.99 -15.55
C ALA A 50 -0.03 -3.96 -15.10
N ALA A 51 -0.21 -2.69 -15.45
CA ALA A 51 0.68 -1.60 -15.04
C ALA A 51 0.63 -1.32 -13.52
N GLU A 52 -0.47 -1.62 -12.83
CA GLU A 52 -0.60 -1.39 -11.38
C GLU A 52 0.39 -2.23 -10.58
N SER A 53 0.76 -3.41 -11.08
CA SER A 53 1.70 -4.35 -10.42
C SER A 53 3.10 -4.34 -11.01
N MET A 54 3.45 -3.35 -11.84
CA MET A 54 4.75 -3.33 -12.53
C MET A 54 5.95 -3.18 -11.57
N TYR A 55 5.74 -2.68 -10.36
CA TYR A 55 6.77 -2.55 -9.31
C TYR A 55 6.60 -3.58 -8.18
N ASP A 56 5.70 -4.56 -8.34
CA ASP A 56 5.47 -5.56 -7.31
C ASP A 56 6.47 -6.71 -7.41
N HIS A 57 7.49 -6.68 -6.56
CA HIS A 57 8.44 -7.77 -6.40
C HIS A 57 8.29 -8.39 -5.00
N PRO A 58 7.61 -9.56 -4.84
CA PRO A 58 6.82 -10.30 -5.82
C PRO A 58 5.37 -9.79 -5.97
N PHE A 59 4.69 -10.11 -7.08
CA PHE A 59 3.28 -9.73 -7.30
C PHE A 59 2.35 -10.17 -6.15
N GLN A 60 1.33 -9.35 -5.82
CA GLN A 60 0.39 -9.60 -4.73
C GLN A 60 -1.02 -10.02 -5.21
N TRP A 61 -1.12 -10.50 -6.45
CA TRP A 61 -2.40 -11.04 -6.94
C TRP A 61 -2.75 -12.29 -6.14
N GLY A 62 -3.94 -12.28 -5.54
CA GLY A 62 -4.37 -13.39 -4.69
C GLY A 62 -4.88 -14.56 -5.51
N SER A 63 -4.74 -15.75 -4.95
CA SER A 63 -5.31 -17.00 -5.48
C SER A 63 -6.58 -17.43 -4.75
N LYS A 64 -6.94 -16.74 -3.67
CA LYS A 64 -8.09 -17.02 -2.80
C LYS A 64 -8.68 -15.72 -2.26
N ARG A 65 -10.00 -15.72 -2.02
CA ARG A 65 -10.73 -14.65 -1.32
C ARG A 65 -11.47 -15.24 -0.13
N THR A 66 -10.83 -15.19 1.03
CA THR A 66 -11.50 -15.40 2.32
C THR A 66 -11.99 -14.06 2.88
N GLY A 67 -11.19 -13.00 2.70
CA GLY A 67 -11.63 -11.62 2.82
C GLY A 67 -11.86 -10.96 1.46
N PRO A 68 -12.34 -9.70 1.43
CA PRO A 68 -12.55 -8.95 0.18
C PRO A 68 -11.23 -8.65 -0.56
N ASP A 69 -11.32 -8.33 -1.86
CA ASP A 69 -10.19 -7.82 -2.63
C ASP A 69 -9.74 -6.44 -2.12
N LEU A 70 -8.43 -6.19 -2.10
CA LEU A 70 -7.80 -4.98 -1.56
C LEU A 70 -7.19 -4.07 -2.64
N ALA A 71 -7.22 -4.42 -3.93
CA ALA A 71 -6.55 -3.67 -5.00
C ALA A 71 -6.96 -2.20 -5.07
N ARG A 72 -8.11 -1.84 -4.51
CA ARG A 72 -8.66 -0.47 -4.48
C ARG A 72 -9.15 -0.05 -3.11
N VAL A 73 -8.48 -0.49 -2.06
CA VAL A 73 -8.87 -0.11 -0.68
C VAL A 73 -8.41 1.31 -0.32
N GLY A 74 -7.44 1.88 -1.04
CA GLY A 74 -6.92 3.22 -0.78
C GLY A 74 -8.02 4.28 -0.76
N GLY A 75 -8.14 5.02 0.34
CA GLY A 75 -9.15 6.05 0.54
C GLY A 75 -10.59 5.54 0.75
N ARG A 76 -10.85 4.23 0.75
CA ARG A 76 -12.20 3.69 1.06
C ARG A 76 -12.52 3.75 2.55
N TYR A 77 -11.50 3.61 3.39
CA TYR A 77 -11.62 3.64 4.85
C TYR A 77 -10.61 4.62 5.44
N SER A 78 -10.93 5.17 6.61
CA SER A 78 -9.99 6.04 7.35
C SER A 78 -8.85 5.21 7.95
N ASN A 79 -7.73 5.89 8.26
CA ASN A 79 -6.63 5.30 9.01
C ASN A 79 -7.13 4.68 10.33
N GLU A 80 -7.93 5.43 11.09
CA GLU A 80 -8.57 4.94 12.32
C GLU A 80 -9.37 3.66 12.11
N TRP A 81 -10.14 3.55 11.03
CA TRP A 81 -10.87 2.32 10.73
C TRP A 81 -9.91 1.16 10.44
N HIS A 82 -8.85 1.39 9.68
CA HIS A 82 -7.84 0.37 9.42
C HIS A 82 -7.18 -0.12 10.72
N VAL A 83 -6.81 0.80 11.62
CA VAL A 83 -6.21 0.48 12.91
C VAL A 83 -7.17 -0.34 13.77
N GLN A 84 -8.42 0.10 13.91
CA GLN A 84 -9.43 -0.61 14.69
C GLN A 84 -9.70 -2.00 14.11
N HIS A 85 -9.82 -2.09 12.77
CA HIS A 85 -10.05 -3.35 12.08
C HIS A 85 -8.86 -4.30 12.23
N LEU A 86 -7.62 -3.86 12.03
CA LEU A 86 -6.44 -4.70 12.17
C LEU A 86 -6.22 -5.13 13.62
N ALA A 87 -6.45 -4.24 14.59
CA ALA A 87 -6.31 -4.56 16.01
C ALA A 87 -7.37 -5.56 16.47
N ASN A 88 -8.64 -5.37 16.09
CA ASN A 88 -9.71 -6.30 16.43
C ASN A 88 -10.79 -6.31 15.34
N PRO A 89 -10.67 -7.18 14.32
CA PRO A 89 -11.60 -7.18 13.19
C PRO A 89 -13.06 -7.38 13.62
N ARG A 90 -13.29 -8.18 14.68
CA ARG A 90 -14.61 -8.47 15.22
C ARG A 90 -15.25 -7.31 15.97
N ALA A 91 -14.48 -6.27 16.34
CA ALA A 91 -15.04 -5.07 16.95
C ALA A 91 -15.78 -4.18 15.95
N VAL A 92 -15.33 -4.17 14.69
CA VAL A 92 -15.90 -3.33 13.62
C VAL A 92 -16.74 -4.14 12.62
N VAL A 93 -16.43 -5.43 12.46
CA VAL A 93 -17.16 -6.38 11.62
C VAL A 93 -17.38 -7.66 12.44
N PRO A 94 -18.48 -7.79 13.19
CA PRO A 94 -18.70 -8.87 14.17
C PRO A 94 -18.51 -10.29 13.62
N GLU A 95 -18.87 -10.51 12.35
CA GLU A 95 -18.76 -11.76 11.62
C GLU A 95 -17.37 -12.01 11.00
N SER A 96 -16.41 -11.11 11.18
CA SER A 96 -15.08 -11.23 10.61
C SER A 96 -14.34 -12.45 11.15
N ILE A 97 -13.79 -13.23 10.23
CA ILE A 97 -12.89 -14.36 10.53
C ILE A 97 -11.42 -13.97 10.44
N MET A 98 -11.11 -12.69 10.18
CA MET A 98 -9.74 -12.20 10.11
C MET A 98 -9.06 -12.30 11.49
N PRO A 99 -7.79 -12.75 11.55
CA PRO A 99 -7.00 -12.72 12.78
C PRO A 99 -6.81 -11.30 13.33
N SER A 100 -6.52 -11.18 14.62
CA SER A 100 -6.10 -9.91 15.21
C SER A 100 -4.61 -9.70 14.96
N TYR A 101 -4.25 -8.47 14.59
CA TYR A 101 -2.88 -7.99 14.39
C TYR A 101 -2.56 -6.82 15.34
N ALA A 102 -3.14 -6.82 16.54
CA ALA A 102 -2.95 -5.74 17.52
C ALA A 102 -1.47 -5.50 17.88
N PHE A 103 -0.63 -6.54 17.82
CA PHE A 103 0.80 -6.45 18.09
C PHE A 103 1.54 -5.49 17.14
N LEU A 104 1.02 -5.21 15.94
CA LEU A 104 1.62 -4.24 15.02
C LEU A 104 1.67 -2.83 15.62
N LYS A 105 0.78 -2.52 16.57
CA LYS A 105 0.84 -1.27 17.34
C LYS A 105 1.98 -1.25 18.35
N GLU A 106 2.46 -2.41 18.77
CA GLU A 106 3.49 -2.50 19.82
C GLU A 106 4.90 -2.50 19.23
N GLN A 107 5.04 -3.02 17.99
CA GLN A 107 6.31 -3.12 17.28
C GLN A 107 6.64 -1.82 16.56
N GLU A 108 7.83 -1.27 16.83
CA GLU A 108 8.40 -0.21 16.00
C GLU A 108 8.83 -0.77 14.64
N VAL A 109 8.75 0.05 13.60
CA VAL A 109 9.26 -0.32 12.28
C VAL A 109 10.77 -0.54 12.39
N THR A 110 11.18 -1.81 12.43
CA THR A 110 12.59 -2.19 12.48
C THR A 110 13.09 -2.51 11.07
N VAL A 111 13.32 -1.47 10.26
CA VAL A 111 14.10 -1.66 9.03
C VAL A 111 15.56 -1.53 9.39
N LYS A 112 16.29 -2.65 9.39
CA LYS A 112 17.75 -2.63 9.60
C LYS A 112 18.43 -1.64 8.65
N ASP A 113 17.93 -1.56 7.41
CA ASP A 113 18.31 -0.57 6.41
C ASP A 113 17.23 -0.50 5.33
N ILE A 114 16.31 0.49 5.40
CA ILE A 114 15.28 0.68 4.37
C ILE A 114 15.88 1.11 3.04
N GLY A 115 17.05 1.73 3.05
CA GLY A 115 17.81 2.06 1.83
C GLY A 115 18.22 0.81 1.06
N MET A 116 18.56 -0.28 1.76
CA MET A 116 18.86 -1.57 1.12
C MET A 116 17.64 -2.21 0.46
N ASP A 117 16.45 -2.07 1.05
CA ASP A 117 15.21 -2.56 0.41
C ASP A 117 14.90 -1.77 -0.87
N LEU A 118 15.05 -0.44 -0.85
CA LEU A 118 14.93 0.39 -2.06
C LEU A 118 15.97 0.01 -3.10
N LYS A 119 17.23 -0.18 -2.69
CA LYS A 119 18.33 -0.57 -3.57
C LYS A 119 18.07 -1.93 -4.23
N ALA A 120 17.60 -2.91 -3.47
CA ALA A 120 17.25 -4.22 -4.02
C ALA A 120 16.11 -4.14 -5.04
N ASN A 121 15.13 -3.25 -4.82
CA ASN A 121 14.05 -3.00 -5.78
C ASN A 121 14.56 -2.24 -7.03
N GLU A 122 15.49 -1.29 -6.85
CA GLU A 122 16.18 -0.60 -7.94
C GLU A 122 16.91 -1.61 -8.84
N ASP A 123 17.64 -2.55 -8.24
CA ASP A 123 18.41 -3.57 -8.98
C ASP A 123 17.51 -4.49 -9.84
N VAL A 124 16.21 -4.63 -9.50
CA VAL A 124 15.22 -5.36 -10.30
C VAL A 124 14.36 -4.47 -11.22
N GLY A 125 14.71 -3.19 -11.33
CA GLY A 125 14.16 -2.26 -12.32
C GLY A 125 13.08 -1.30 -11.81
N VAL A 126 12.84 -1.23 -10.50
CA VAL A 126 11.98 -0.20 -9.90
C VAL A 126 12.72 1.15 -9.96
N PRO A 127 12.12 2.25 -10.45
CA PRO A 127 12.85 3.48 -10.77
C PRO A 127 13.10 4.36 -9.53
N TYR A 128 13.72 3.80 -8.50
CA TYR A 128 14.34 4.58 -7.43
C TYR A 128 15.59 5.30 -7.96
N ASN A 129 15.92 6.46 -7.39
CA ASN A 129 17.12 7.22 -7.74
C ASN A 129 17.96 7.52 -6.49
N ASP A 130 19.20 7.99 -6.67
CA ASP A 130 20.13 8.25 -5.57
C ASP A 130 19.54 9.18 -4.48
N ASP A 131 18.72 10.16 -4.86
CA ASP A 131 18.06 11.06 -3.90
C ASP A 131 17.01 10.31 -3.06
N MET A 132 16.23 9.40 -3.67
CA MET A 132 15.30 8.53 -2.95
C MET A 132 16.01 7.58 -1.99
N LEU A 133 17.13 6.99 -2.40
CA LEU A 133 17.92 6.09 -1.55
C LEU A 133 18.54 6.85 -0.37
N ALA A 134 19.14 8.02 -0.63
CA ALA A 134 19.81 8.83 0.38
C ALA A 134 18.84 9.38 1.44
N ASN A 135 17.58 9.63 1.07
CA ASN A 135 16.56 10.19 1.96
C ASN A 135 15.56 9.15 2.50
N ALA A 136 15.78 7.85 2.25
CA ALA A 136 14.79 6.80 2.54
C ALA A 136 14.26 6.82 3.99
N GLU A 137 15.16 6.94 4.98
CA GLU A 137 14.76 6.99 6.40
C GLU A 137 14.04 8.30 6.76
N ALA A 138 14.49 9.42 6.20
CA ALA A 138 13.86 10.72 6.44
C ALA A 138 12.46 10.77 5.83
N ASP A 139 12.30 10.26 4.62
CA ASP A 139 11.02 10.13 3.92
C ASP A 139 10.06 9.21 4.68
N MET A 140 10.56 8.08 5.18
CA MET A 140 9.77 7.13 5.97
C MET A 140 9.17 7.80 7.21
N LYS A 141 9.98 8.55 7.96
CA LYS A 141 9.55 9.26 9.18
C LYS A 141 8.63 10.43 8.86
N ALA A 142 8.99 11.25 7.87
CA ALA A 142 8.20 12.41 7.47
C ALA A 142 6.81 12.01 6.96
N GLN A 143 6.67 10.83 6.34
CA GLN A 143 5.37 10.37 5.84
C GLN A 143 4.34 10.13 6.95
N ALA A 144 4.78 9.61 8.10
CA ALA A 144 3.91 9.29 9.25
C ALA A 144 3.77 10.44 10.26
N ASP A 145 4.60 11.49 10.16
CA ASP A 145 4.55 12.61 11.09
C ASP A 145 3.58 13.70 10.58
N PRO A 146 2.44 13.94 11.25
CA PRO A 146 1.48 14.97 10.85
C PRO A 146 2.03 16.41 10.94
N ASN A 147 3.18 16.63 11.58
CA ASN A 147 3.81 17.94 11.74
C ASN A 147 5.08 18.12 10.90
N ALA A 148 5.51 17.10 10.14
CA ALA A 148 6.71 17.18 9.32
C ALA A 148 6.53 18.02 8.06
N ASP A 149 7.63 18.62 7.57
CA ASP A 149 7.67 19.17 6.21
C ASP A 149 7.79 18.02 5.20
N THR A 150 6.69 17.75 4.50
CA THR A 150 6.58 16.67 3.52
C THR A 150 6.86 17.12 2.09
N THR A 151 7.32 18.35 1.87
CA THR A 151 7.52 18.92 0.52
C THR A 151 8.51 18.08 -0.30
N ALA A 152 9.66 17.72 0.29
CA ALA A 152 10.67 16.92 -0.39
C ALA A 152 10.21 15.47 -0.64
N LEU A 153 9.53 14.88 0.35
CA LEU A 153 8.91 13.56 0.22
C LEU A 153 7.92 13.53 -0.96
N LEU A 154 7.03 14.52 -1.05
CA LEU A 154 6.00 14.59 -2.10
C LEU A 154 6.58 14.93 -3.47
N ALA A 155 7.74 15.61 -3.53
CA ALA A 155 8.47 15.81 -4.77
C ALA A 155 9.06 14.49 -5.29
N ARG A 156 9.60 13.63 -4.41
CA ARG A 156 10.10 12.30 -4.77
C ARG A 156 8.96 11.31 -5.07
N TYR A 157 7.90 11.34 -4.26
CA TYR A 157 6.77 10.40 -4.33
C TYR A 157 5.44 11.15 -4.49
N PRO A 158 5.12 11.64 -5.69
CA PRO A 158 3.85 12.31 -5.93
C PRO A 158 2.64 11.46 -5.54
N LYS A 159 1.60 12.10 -5.00
CA LYS A 159 0.37 11.44 -4.49
C LYS A 159 0.57 10.52 -3.27
N ALA A 160 1.75 10.48 -2.64
CA ALA A 160 1.91 9.80 -1.35
C ALA A 160 0.92 10.34 -0.31
N LYS A 161 0.31 9.42 0.44
CA LYS A 161 -0.49 9.79 1.61
C LYS A 161 0.46 10.11 2.75
N VAL A 162 0.17 11.17 3.49
CA VAL A 162 0.96 11.66 4.61
C VAL A 162 0.05 11.95 5.80
N GLY A 163 0.59 11.83 7.00
CA GLY A 163 -0.09 12.08 8.26
C GLY A 163 -0.03 10.90 9.22
N ASP A 164 -0.77 11.01 10.32
CA ASP A 164 -0.86 9.96 11.33
C ASP A 164 -1.65 8.75 10.82
N PHE A 165 -1.00 7.58 10.76
CA PHE A 165 -1.59 6.37 10.22
C PHE A 165 -2.12 5.42 11.30
N ASP A 166 -1.55 5.44 12.51
CA ASP A 166 -1.92 4.52 13.58
C ASP A 166 -2.59 5.16 14.82
N GLY A 167 -2.61 6.49 14.89
CA GLY A 167 -3.15 7.28 16.00
C GLY A 167 -2.12 7.61 17.10
N ASP A 168 -0.84 7.26 16.92
CA ASP A 168 0.28 7.52 17.83
C ASP A 168 1.46 8.19 17.11
N PRO A 169 1.39 9.51 16.83
CA PRO A 169 2.43 10.21 16.07
C PRO A 169 3.77 10.32 16.81
N ALA A 170 3.85 9.86 18.06
CA ALA A 170 5.09 9.85 18.83
C ALA A 170 6.02 8.69 18.45
N ARG A 171 5.50 7.67 17.75
CA ARG A 171 6.26 6.48 17.37
C ARG A 171 5.98 6.13 15.91
N LEU A 172 6.89 5.37 15.32
CA LEU A 172 6.71 4.84 13.97
C LEU A 172 6.57 3.33 14.07
N THR A 173 5.36 2.82 13.92
CA THR A 173 5.01 1.42 14.19
C THR A 173 4.78 0.62 12.92
N GLU A 174 4.82 -0.70 13.05
CA GLU A 174 4.44 -1.60 11.95
C GLU A 174 2.98 -1.39 11.51
N MET A 175 2.13 -0.88 12.40
CA MET A 175 0.76 -0.46 12.05
C MET A 175 0.78 0.73 11.09
N ASP A 176 1.60 1.76 11.34
CA ASP A 176 1.74 2.89 10.41
C ASP A 176 2.15 2.44 9.02
N ALA A 177 3.18 1.58 8.97
CA ALA A 177 3.70 1.03 7.73
C ALA A 177 2.60 0.29 6.96
N LEU A 178 1.91 -0.66 7.60
CA LEU A 178 0.87 -1.44 6.95
C LEU A 178 -0.31 -0.56 6.48
N VAL A 179 -0.76 0.40 7.29
CA VAL A 179 -1.86 1.30 6.92
C VAL A 179 -1.44 2.21 5.76
N SER A 180 -0.21 2.73 5.74
CA SER A 180 0.30 3.54 4.62
C SER A 180 0.27 2.77 3.29
N TYR A 181 0.67 1.48 3.31
CA TYR A 181 0.60 0.59 2.15
C TYR A 181 -0.84 0.40 1.69
N LEU A 182 -1.76 0.06 2.60
CA LEU A 182 -3.18 -0.12 2.27
C LEU A 182 -3.80 1.16 1.70
N GLN A 183 -3.43 2.33 2.22
CA GLN A 183 -3.94 3.62 1.74
C GLN A 183 -3.46 3.98 0.33
N MET A 184 -2.34 3.43 -0.12
CA MET A 184 -1.82 3.66 -1.46
C MET A 184 -2.50 2.76 -2.51
N LEU A 185 -2.98 1.56 -2.14
CA LEU A 185 -3.51 0.57 -3.09
C LEU A 185 -4.63 1.12 -3.99
N GLY A 186 -4.37 1.11 -5.30
CA GLY A 186 -5.33 1.50 -6.33
C GLY A 186 -5.48 3.00 -6.54
N THR A 187 -4.61 3.83 -5.96
CA THR A 187 -4.73 5.31 -5.99
C THR A 187 -3.89 6.00 -7.08
N LEU A 188 -2.92 5.30 -7.68
CA LEU A 188 -1.96 5.92 -8.58
C LEU A 188 -2.49 6.11 -10.01
N VAL A 189 -3.29 5.16 -10.48
CA VAL A 189 -3.87 5.14 -11.82
C VAL A 189 -5.00 6.14 -11.96
N ASP A 190 -4.96 6.93 -13.02
CA ASP A 190 -6.09 7.75 -13.46
C ASP A 190 -6.93 6.99 -14.50
N PHE A 191 -8.03 6.39 -14.05
CA PHE A 191 -8.94 5.63 -14.92
C PHE A 191 -9.67 6.49 -15.96
N SER A 192 -9.72 7.83 -15.79
CA SER A 192 -10.35 8.69 -16.79
C SER A 192 -9.54 8.78 -18.10
N THR A 193 -8.24 8.46 -18.02
CA THR A 193 -7.31 8.48 -19.16
C THR A 193 -7.21 7.12 -19.86
N TYR A 194 -7.85 6.09 -19.32
CA TYR A 194 -7.76 4.73 -19.82
C TYR A 194 -8.90 4.42 -20.80
N ASP A 195 -8.55 3.90 -21.99
CA ASP A 195 -9.51 3.52 -23.04
C ASP A 195 -9.85 2.02 -22.95
N ASP A 196 -11.02 1.74 -22.36
CA ASP A 196 -11.59 0.39 -22.24
C ASP A 196 -11.67 -0.36 -23.58
N ALA A 197 -11.80 0.32 -24.72
CA ALA A 197 -11.95 -0.32 -26.03
C ALA A 197 -10.67 -1.04 -26.50
N THR A 198 -9.51 -0.73 -25.91
CA THR A 198 -8.22 -1.33 -26.29
C THR A 198 -7.87 -2.61 -25.54
N GLY A 199 -8.49 -2.84 -24.38
CA GLY A 199 -8.25 -4.00 -23.50
C GLY A 199 -9.08 -5.25 -23.81
N TYR A 200 -10.14 -5.13 -24.61
CA TYR A 200 -10.89 -6.27 -25.15
C TYR A 200 -10.26 -6.73 -26.47
N ARG A 201 -9.25 -7.59 -26.41
CA ARG A 201 -8.79 -8.37 -27.56
C ARG A 201 -9.03 -9.86 -27.32
#